data_AF-A0A8T6A6E2-F1
#
_entry.id   AF-A0A8T6A6E2-F1
#
_cell.length_a   1.000
_cell.length_b   1.000
_cell.length_c   1.000
_cell.angle_alpha   90.00
_cell.angle_beta   90.00
_cell.angle_gamma   90.00
#
_symmetry.space_group_name_H-M   'P 1'
#
loop_
_entity.id
_entity.type
_entity.pdbx_description
1 polymer ?
#
loop_
_entity_poly.entity_id
_entity_poly.type
_entity_poly.pdbx_seq_one_letter_code
_entity_poly.pdbx_strand_id
1 'polypeptide(L)'
;MARFVVLVIDSFGVGAMKDVTLVRPQDAGANTCGHILSQLPHLQLPTLEKLGLINALGYAPGDMQPSDSATWGVAELQHEGGDTFMGHQEILGTRPLPPLRMPFRDVIDRVEQAL
;
A
#
# COMPACT_ATOMS: atom_id res chain seq x y z
N MET A 1 -22.30 6.94 15.94
CA MET A 1 -21.56 5.67 15.73
C MET A 1 -20.75 5.39 16.98
N ALA A 2 -20.86 4.21 17.60
CA ALA A 2 -20.13 3.89 18.83
C ALA A 2 -18.82 3.12 18.59
N ARG A 3 -18.63 2.53 17.39
CA ARG A 3 -17.49 1.68 17.06
C ARG A 3 -17.11 1.85 15.59
N PHE A 4 -15.82 1.77 15.30
CA PHE A 4 -15.23 1.80 13.98
C PHE A 4 -14.18 0.68 13.88
N VAL A 5 -14.12 -0.01 12.74
CA VAL A 5 -13.18 -1.12 12.50
C VAL A 5 -12.31 -0.75 11.33
N VAL A 6 -10.99 -0.82 11.54
CA VAL A 6 -9.99 -0.68 10.49
C VAL A 6 -9.43 -2.06 10.19
N LEU A 7 -9.55 -2.50 8.94
CA LEU A 7 -8.94 -3.73 8.44
C LEU A 7 -7.81 -3.35 7.47
N VAL A 8 -6.59 -3.76 7.79
CA VAL A 8 -5.43 -3.59 6.91
C VAL A 8 -5.11 -4.92 6.26
N ILE A 9 -5.17 -4.98 4.93
CA ILE A 9 -4.67 -6.10 4.14
C ILE A 9 -3.23 -5.72 3.74
N ASP A 10 -2.27 -6.11 4.56
CA ASP A 10 -0.88 -5.67 4.41
C ASP A 10 -0.32 -6.08 3.04
N SER A 11 0.51 -5.22 2.44
CA SER A 11 1.12 -5.33 1.09
C SER A 11 0.17 -5.37 -0.11
N PHE A 12 -1.15 -5.24 0.08
CA PHE A 12 -2.15 -5.37 -0.99
C PHE A 12 -2.45 -4.04 -1.70
N GLY A 13 -1.50 -3.57 -2.52
CA GLY A 13 -1.63 -2.33 -3.30
C GLY A 13 -2.49 -2.46 -4.57
N VAL A 14 -3.12 -1.35 -4.98
CA VAL A 14 -3.98 -1.25 -6.18
C VAL A 14 -3.31 -0.57 -7.39
N GLY A 15 -2.00 -0.34 -7.32
CA GLY A 15 -1.22 0.26 -8.39
C GLY A 15 -0.06 1.12 -7.88
N ALA A 16 0.91 1.39 -8.75
CA ALA A 16 2.03 2.25 -8.48
C ALA A 16 1.57 3.73 -8.38
N MET A 17 2.13 4.47 -7.42
CA MET A 17 1.93 5.92 -7.31
C MET A 17 2.63 6.66 -8.46
N LYS A 18 2.19 7.89 -8.75
CA LYS A 18 2.68 8.70 -9.88
C LYS A 18 4.16 9.05 -9.79
N ASP A 19 4.69 9.17 -8.57
CA ASP A 19 6.08 9.52 -8.27
C ASP A 19 7.01 8.31 -8.25
N VAL A 20 6.51 7.07 -8.37
CA VAL A 20 7.31 5.84 -8.25
C VAL A 20 8.50 5.85 -9.20
N THR A 21 8.34 6.32 -10.43
CA THR A 21 9.45 6.40 -11.40
C THR A 21 10.57 7.36 -10.99
N LEU A 22 10.28 8.30 -10.08
CA LEU A 22 11.24 9.28 -9.55
C LEU A 22 11.91 8.77 -8.26
N VAL A 23 11.12 8.20 -7.34
CA VAL A 23 11.60 7.87 -5.98
C VAL A 23 11.96 6.39 -5.80
N ARG A 24 11.35 5.50 -6.58
CA ARG A 24 11.49 4.03 -6.50
C ARG A 24 11.36 3.39 -7.90
N PRO A 25 12.27 3.70 -8.84
CA PRO A 25 12.12 3.26 -10.23
C PRO A 25 12.03 1.73 -10.39
N GLN A 26 12.54 0.96 -9.44
CA GLN A 26 12.41 -0.50 -9.41
C GLN A 26 10.97 -1.01 -9.22
N ASP A 27 10.08 -0.18 -8.64
CA ASP A 27 8.68 -0.53 -8.40
C ASP A 27 7.77 -0.05 -9.56
N ALA A 28 8.35 0.46 -10.65
CA ALA A 28 7.60 0.92 -11.81
C ALA A 28 6.73 -0.21 -12.38
N GLY A 29 5.43 0.06 -12.53
CA GLY A 29 4.46 -0.92 -13.01
C GLY A 29 3.92 -1.89 -11.93
N ALA A 30 4.28 -1.71 -10.66
CA ALA A 30 3.72 -2.51 -9.58
C ALA A 30 2.19 -2.34 -9.50
N ASN A 31 1.46 -3.47 -9.47
CA ASN A 31 0.03 -3.51 -9.19
C ASN A 31 -0.34 -4.88 -8.60
N THR A 32 -0.27 -5.01 -7.28
CA THR A 32 -0.50 -6.30 -6.58
C THR A 32 -1.89 -6.84 -6.85
N CYS A 33 -2.93 -6.05 -6.57
CA CYS A 33 -4.33 -6.46 -6.78
C CYS A 33 -4.59 -6.79 -8.25
N GLY A 34 -4.19 -5.91 -9.18
CA GLY A 34 -4.38 -6.09 -10.61
C GLY A 34 -3.71 -7.37 -11.13
N HIS A 35 -2.45 -7.61 -10.77
CA HIS A 35 -1.73 -8.81 -11.21
C HIS A 35 -2.32 -10.11 -10.63
N ILE A 36 -2.72 -10.12 -9.36
CA ILE A 36 -3.38 -11.28 -8.74
C ILE A 36 -4.68 -11.63 -9.49
N LEU A 37 -5.53 -10.64 -9.71
CA LEU A 37 -6.82 -10.85 -10.39
C LEU A 37 -6.64 -11.20 -11.87
N SER A 38 -5.62 -10.67 -12.54
CA SER A 38 -5.28 -11.08 -13.91
C SER A 38 -4.78 -12.52 -13.99
N GLN A 39 -4.04 -13.00 -12.99
CA GLN A 39 -3.58 -14.40 -12.94
C GLN A 39 -4.68 -15.37 -12.50
N LEU A 40 -5.64 -14.90 -11.71
CA LEU A 40 -6.76 -15.67 -11.18
C LEU A 40 -8.10 -15.00 -11.58
N PRO A 41 -8.48 -15.03 -12.88
CA PRO A 41 -9.62 -14.27 -13.39
C PRO A 41 -10.96 -14.68 -12.75
N HIS A 42 -11.05 -15.93 -12.27
CA HIS A 42 -12.25 -16.47 -11.62
C HIS A 42 -12.24 -16.33 -10.09
N LEU A 43 -11.22 -15.68 -9.50
CA LEU A 43 -11.19 -15.43 -8.05
C LEU A 43 -12.37 -14.55 -7.65
N GLN A 44 -13.15 -15.00 -6.67
CA GLN A 44 -14.32 -14.29 -6.18
C GLN A 44 -14.08 -13.79 -4.75
N LEU A 45 -14.09 -12.47 -4.57
CA LEU A 45 -13.99 -11.81 -3.26
C LEU A 45 -15.24 -10.95 -3.04
N PRO A 46 -16.44 -11.55 -2.91
CA PRO A 46 -17.72 -10.84 -3.01
C PRO A 46 -17.88 -9.71 -1.98
N THR A 47 -17.30 -9.86 -0.79
CA THR A 47 -17.31 -8.79 0.22
C THR A 47 -16.43 -7.61 -0.18
N LEU A 48 -15.23 -7.85 -0.71
CA LEU A 48 -14.33 -6.77 -1.14
C LEU A 48 -14.83 -6.11 -2.42
N GLU A 49 -15.46 -6.88 -3.32
CA GLU A 49 -16.16 -6.35 -4.49
C GLU A 49 -17.23 -5.35 -4.07
N LYS A 50 -18.12 -5.74 -3.15
CA LYS A 50 -19.18 -4.88 -2.62
C LYS A 50 -18.63 -3.64 -1.90
N LEU A 51 -17.47 -3.74 -1.27
CA LEU A 51 -16.78 -2.61 -0.64
C LEU A 51 -16.04 -1.70 -1.64
N GLY A 52 -16.01 -2.05 -2.93
CA GLY A 52 -15.48 -1.20 -3.99
C GLY A 52 -14.04 -1.50 -4.38
N LEU A 53 -13.54 -2.72 -4.17
CA LEU A 53 -12.17 -3.09 -4.55
C LEU A 53 -11.89 -2.84 -6.04
N ILE A 54 -12.82 -3.22 -6.92
CA ILE A 54 -12.66 -3.03 -8.38
C ILE A 54 -12.79 -1.55 -8.74
N ASN A 55 -13.63 -0.78 -8.03
CA ASN A 55 -13.70 0.67 -8.21
C ASN A 55 -12.34 1.33 -7.89
N ALA A 56 -11.70 0.92 -6.79
CA ALA A 56 -10.38 1.42 -6.38
C ALA A 56 -9.26 1.04 -7.36
N LEU A 57 -9.35 -0.13 -7.98
CA LEU A 57 -8.43 -0.55 -9.05
C LEU A 57 -8.63 0.25 -10.35
N GLY A 58 -9.84 0.71 -10.62
CA GLY A 58 -10.20 1.53 -11.78
C GLY A 58 -10.43 0.75 -13.09
N TYR A 59 -10.26 -0.56 -13.07
CA TYR A 59 -10.56 -1.47 -14.18
C TYR A 59 -10.85 -2.89 -13.67
N ALA A 60 -11.48 -3.73 -14.48
CA ALA A 60 -11.81 -5.11 -14.15
C ALA A 60 -10.85 -6.10 -14.87
N PRO A 61 -9.79 -6.60 -14.21
CA PRO A 61 -8.86 -7.58 -14.79
C PRO A 61 -9.39 -9.02 -14.89
N GLY A 62 -10.56 -9.31 -14.29
CA GLY A 62 -11.17 -10.63 -14.22
C GLY A 62 -12.69 -10.54 -14.10
N ASP A 63 -13.32 -11.54 -13.49
CA ASP A 63 -14.78 -11.64 -13.43
C ASP A 63 -15.43 -10.64 -12.46
N MET A 64 -14.69 -10.21 -11.44
CA MET A 64 -15.18 -9.26 -10.43
C MET A 64 -15.52 -7.90 -11.04
N GLN A 65 -16.57 -7.25 -10.53
CA GLN A 65 -17.13 -6.00 -11.09
C GLN A 65 -17.10 -4.81 -10.11
N PRO A 66 -17.10 -3.57 -10.61
CA PRO A 66 -17.32 -2.39 -9.76
C PRO A 66 -18.68 -2.43 -9.05
N SER A 67 -18.74 -1.85 -7.84
CA SER A 67 -19.98 -1.69 -7.08
C SER A 67 -20.43 -0.22 -7.06
N ASP A 68 -21.65 0.05 -7.53
CA ASP A 68 -22.25 1.40 -7.52
C ASP A 68 -22.56 1.90 -6.11
N SER A 69 -22.76 0.99 -5.16
CA SER A 69 -23.10 1.31 -3.76
C SER A 69 -21.89 1.55 -2.86
N ALA A 70 -20.68 1.31 -3.36
CA ALA A 70 -19.46 1.41 -2.57
C ALA A 70 -19.07 2.87 -2.30
N THR A 71 -18.66 3.15 -1.06
CA THR A 71 -17.87 4.35 -0.74
C THR A 71 -16.40 3.95 -0.75
N TRP A 72 -15.64 4.48 -1.71
CA TRP A 72 -14.28 4.05 -1.97
C TRP A 72 -13.35 5.23 -2.28
N GLY A 73 -12.05 4.99 -2.19
CA GLY A 73 -11.00 5.93 -2.57
C GLY A 73 -9.65 5.23 -2.59
N VAL A 74 -8.65 5.89 -3.18
CA VAL A 74 -7.26 5.45 -3.18
C VAL A 74 -6.43 6.50 -2.46
N ALA A 75 -5.55 6.07 -1.56
CA ALA A 75 -4.62 6.92 -0.85
C ALA A 75 -3.20 6.73 -1.41
N GLU A 76 -2.53 7.84 -1.69
CA GLU A 76 -1.10 7.87 -1.97
C GLU A 76 -0.33 7.92 -0.64
N LEU A 77 0.82 7.25 -0.56
CA LEU A 77 1.68 7.31 0.64
C LEU A 77 2.37 8.66 0.71
N GLN A 78 2.49 9.23 1.91
CA GLN A 78 3.25 10.47 2.11
C GLN A 78 4.72 10.17 2.43
N HIS A 79 4.98 9.11 3.20
CA HIS A 79 6.32 8.72 3.62
C HIS A 79 7.16 8.18 2.47
N GLU A 80 8.49 8.27 2.65
CA GLU A 80 9.42 7.77 1.67
C GLU A 80 9.57 6.25 1.77
N GLY A 81 9.15 5.54 0.73
CA GLY A 81 9.25 4.09 0.66
C GLY A 81 7.87 3.41 0.75
N GLY A 82 7.89 2.14 1.11
CA GLY A 82 6.69 1.31 1.31
C GLY A 82 6.86 0.46 2.56
N ASP A 83 7.29 1.09 3.66
CA ASP A 83 7.57 0.40 4.91
C ASP A 83 6.30 0.21 5.74
N THR A 84 6.18 -0.96 6.38
CA THR A 84 5.02 -1.33 7.20
C THR A 84 4.87 -0.38 8.40
N PHE A 85 5.96 -0.03 9.09
CA PHE A 85 5.88 0.77 10.31
C PHE A 85 5.43 2.20 10.00
N MET A 86 6.06 2.86 9.02
CA MET A 86 5.66 4.21 8.61
C MET A 86 4.24 4.26 8.05
N GLY A 87 3.86 3.28 7.21
CA GLY A 87 2.51 3.20 6.65
C GLY A 87 1.41 3.07 7.70
N HIS A 88 1.60 2.22 8.72
CA HIS A 88 0.63 2.10 9.81
C HIS A 88 0.53 3.38 10.65
N GLN A 89 1.65 4.07 10.86
CA GLN A 89 1.68 5.34 11.59
C GLN A 89 0.96 6.46 10.83
N GLU A 90 1.03 6.48 9.49
CA GLU A 90 0.27 7.42 8.66
C GLU A 90 -1.24 7.18 8.71
N ILE A 91 -1.66 5.92 8.66
CA ILE A 91 -3.08 5.54 8.80
C ILE A 91 -3.65 6.05 10.14
N LEU A 92 -2.82 6.05 11.19
CA LEU A 92 -3.18 6.55 12.51
C LEU A 92 -3.01 8.07 12.68
N GLY A 93 -2.62 8.80 11.63
CA GLY A 93 -2.63 10.25 11.57
C GLY A 93 -1.29 10.95 11.85
N THR A 94 -0.18 10.20 11.89
CA THR A 94 1.16 10.82 12.02
C THR A 94 1.72 11.23 10.65
N ARG A 95 2.85 11.95 10.67
CA ARG A 95 3.59 12.38 9.47
C ARG A 95 5.05 11.94 9.59
N PRO A 96 5.39 10.69 9.20
CA PRO A 96 6.75 10.18 9.30
C PRO A 96 7.75 11.07 8.56
N LEU A 97 8.92 11.26 9.16
CA LEU A 97 10.05 11.90 8.51
C LEU A 97 10.79 10.88 7.63
N PRO A 98 11.52 11.34 6.60
CA PRO A 98 12.38 10.46 5.80
C PRO A 98 13.33 9.64 6.69
N PRO A 99 13.49 8.34 6.43
CA PRO A 99 14.37 7.50 7.24
C PRO A 99 15.83 7.89 7.06
N LEU A 100 16.64 7.77 8.13
CA LEU A 100 18.08 7.83 8.01
C LEU A 100 18.59 6.57 7.32
N ARG A 101 18.99 6.70 6.05
CA ARG A 101 19.61 5.60 5.28
C ARG A 101 21.11 5.80 5.28
N MET A 102 21.83 4.97 6.03
CA MET A 102 23.29 4.95 6.00
C MET A 102 23.83 3.53 6.20
N PRO A 103 24.98 3.18 5.59
CA PRO A 103 25.67 1.94 5.89
C PRO A 103 25.98 1.81 7.38
N PHE A 104 25.67 0.67 7.98
CA PHE A 104 25.93 0.44 9.40
C PHE A 104 27.43 0.53 9.76
N ARG A 105 28.32 0.20 8.81
CA ARG A 105 29.78 0.33 8.98
C ARG A 105 30.22 1.75 9.33
N ASP A 106 29.45 2.76 8.93
CA ASP A 106 29.79 4.17 9.16
C ASP A 106 29.47 4.60 10.60
N VAL A 107 28.77 3.75 11.38
CA VAL A 107 28.40 3.99 12.79
C VAL A 107 28.85 2.88 13.73
N ILE A 108 29.60 1.88 13.24
CA ILE A 108 29.94 0.68 14.03
C ILE A 108 30.72 1.03 15.29
N ASP A 109 31.76 1.86 15.19
CA ASP A 109 32.60 2.27 16.33
C ASP A 109 31.78 3.06 17.37
N ARG A 110 30.88 3.92 16.91
CA ARG A 110 30.00 4.71 17.79
C ARG A 110 29.03 3.81 18.55
N VAL A 111 28.48 2.79 17.88
CA VAL A 111 27.57 1.82 18.49
C VAL A 111 28.34 0.97 19.50
N GLU A 112 29.52 0.48 19.14
CA GLU A 112 30.38 -0.32 20.02
C GLU A 112 30.76 0.44 21.30
N GLN A 113 31.11 1.72 21.21
CA GLN A 113 31.43 2.56 22.37
C GLN A 113 30.23 2.85 23.28
N ALA A 114 29.00 2.71 22.78
CA ALA A 114 27.78 2.99 23.52
C ALA A 114 27.17 1.74 24.21
N LEU A 115 27.73 0.56 23.95
CA LEU A 115 27.40 -0.70 24.59
C LEU A 115 28.23 -0.90 25.87
#